data_AF-A0A1E5SHM0-F1
#
_entry.id   AF-A0A1E5SHM0-F1
#
_cell.length_a   1.000
_cell.length_b   1.000
_cell.length_c   1.000
_cell.angle_alpha   90.00
_cell.angle_beta   90.00
_cell.angle_gamma   90.00
#
_symmetry.space_group_name_H-M   'P 1'
#
loop_
_entity.id
_entity.type
_entity.pdbx_description
1 polymer ?
#
loop_
_entity_poly.entity_id
_entity_poly.type
_entity_poly.pdbx_seq_one_letter_code
_entity_poly.pdbx_strand_id
1 'polypeptide(L)'
;MNKLNFTEFKKITLNEKLNNCISLFESYILKHNLHETKWLIILNFLKESNRWDYIDEWFYKYCEILPESILEETDFKSNSEDWKYITIEEFKEYKELYDNSKYTEEINSLMIHIHQMVSIELYTDSKKISKISFAEYSKYIKFI
;
A
#
# COMPACT_ATOMS: atom_id res chain seq x y z
N MET A 1 -9.22 12.81 -10.67
CA MET A 1 -9.42 11.36 -10.46
C MET A 1 -10.90 11.12 -10.18
N ASN A 2 -11.59 10.24 -10.91
CA ASN A 2 -13.00 9.96 -10.65
C ASN A 2 -13.11 8.94 -9.51
N LYS A 3 -13.69 9.35 -8.38
CA LYS A 3 -13.99 8.46 -7.24
C LYS A 3 -15.02 7.44 -7.70
N LEU A 4 -14.71 6.14 -7.61
CA LEU A 4 -15.63 5.09 -8.02
C LEU A 4 -16.75 4.93 -7.00
N ASN A 5 -17.99 4.80 -7.48
CA ASN A 5 -19.09 4.31 -6.64
C ASN A 5 -19.07 2.77 -6.56
N PHE A 6 -19.87 2.19 -5.66
CA PHE A 6 -19.88 0.74 -5.43
C PHE A 6 -20.19 -0.05 -6.71
N THR A 7 -21.12 0.44 -7.53
CA THR A 7 -21.54 -0.24 -8.77
C THR A 7 -20.42 -0.28 -9.80
N GLU A 8 -19.61 0.77 -9.89
CA GLU A 8 -18.42 0.82 -10.75
C GLU A 8 -17.30 -0.05 -10.17
N PHE A 9 -17.02 0.07 -8.88
CA PHE A 9 -15.97 -0.69 -8.18
C PHE A 9 -16.18 -2.20 -8.28
N LYS A 10 -17.43 -2.67 -8.22
CA LYS A 10 -17.75 -4.10 -8.36
C LYS A 10 -17.41 -4.67 -9.74
N LYS A 11 -17.40 -3.84 -10.78
CA LYS A 11 -17.24 -4.28 -12.18
C LYS A 11 -15.79 -4.37 -12.64
N ILE A 12 -14.88 -3.78 -11.87
CA ILE A 12 -13.46 -3.71 -12.21
C ILE A 12 -12.66 -4.84 -11.53
N THR A 13 -11.54 -5.19 -12.14
CA THR A 13 -10.57 -6.19 -11.68
C THR A 13 -9.82 -5.72 -10.42
N LEU A 14 -9.14 -6.65 -9.73
CA LEU A 14 -8.25 -6.31 -8.61
C LEU A 14 -7.18 -5.28 -9.02
N ASN A 15 -6.53 -5.48 -10.17
CA ASN A 15 -5.51 -4.54 -10.66
C ASN A 15 -6.09 -3.14 -10.88
N GLU A 16 -7.30 -3.02 -11.43
CA GLU A 16 -7.96 -1.73 -11.57
C GLU A 16 -8.33 -1.12 -10.20
N LYS A 17 -8.79 -1.91 -9.23
CA LYS A 17 -9.07 -1.43 -7.86
C LYS A 17 -7.80 -0.93 -7.17
N LEU A 18 -6.70 -1.67 -7.32
CA LEU A 18 -5.39 -1.30 -6.80
C LEU A 18 -4.89 -0.02 -7.46
N ASN A 19 -4.95 0.10 -8.78
CA ASN A 19 -4.59 1.33 -9.50
C ASN A 19 -5.39 2.55 -9.01
N ASN A 20 -6.68 2.37 -8.68
CA ASN A 20 -7.48 3.42 -8.06
C ASN A 20 -6.95 3.81 -6.67
N CYS A 21 -6.55 2.85 -5.84
CA CYS A 21 -5.93 3.15 -4.54
C CYS A 21 -4.56 3.81 -4.68
N ILE A 22 -3.72 3.38 -5.62
CA ILE A 22 -2.42 3.99 -5.89
C ILE A 22 -2.58 5.43 -6.37
N SER A 23 -3.58 5.70 -7.21
CA SER A 23 -3.88 7.06 -7.68
C SER A 23 -4.34 7.99 -6.53
N LEU A 24 -5.03 7.43 -5.53
CA LEU A 24 -5.38 8.15 -4.30
C LEU A 24 -4.14 8.47 -3.46
N PHE A 25 -3.26 7.48 -3.30
CA PHE A 25 -1.98 7.66 -2.62
C PHE A 25 -1.13 8.73 -3.31
N GLU A 26 -1.00 8.69 -4.64
CA GLU A 26 -0.31 9.71 -5.43
C GLU A 26 -0.91 11.10 -5.23
N SER A 27 -2.24 11.20 -5.23
CA SER A 27 -2.94 12.47 -4.99
C SER A 27 -2.59 13.04 -3.61
N TYR A 28 -2.47 12.19 -2.59
CA TYR A 28 -2.04 12.60 -1.25
C TYR A 28 -0.58 13.10 -1.26
N ILE A 29 0.34 12.35 -1.86
CA ILE A 29 1.76 12.75 -2.01
C ILE A 29 1.87 14.12 -2.68
N LEU A 30 1.11 14.36 -3.77
CA LEU A 30 1.11 15.64 -4.48
C LEU A 30 0.54 16.78 -3.64
N LYS A 31 -0.62 16.57 -3.00
CA LYS A 31 -1.31 17.58 -2.17
C LYS A 31 -0.44 18.08 -1.02
N HIS A 32 0.38 17.21 -0.45
CA HIS A 32 1.25 17.51 0.69
C HIS A 32 2.69 17.87 0.30
N ASN A 33 2.97 18.08 -1.00
CA ASN A 33 4.30 18.39 -1.54
C ASN A 33 5.37 17.35 -1.16
N LEU A 34 4.99 16.08 -1.06
CA LEU A 34 5.89 14.98 -0.73
C LEU A 34 6.64 14.44 -1.96
N HIS A 35 6.40 15.01 -3.14
CA HIS A 35 7.05 14.61 -4.39
C HIS A 35 8.55 14.97 -4.44
N GLU A 36 9.02 15.92 -3.62
CA GLU A 36 10.45 16.21 -3.48
C GLU A 36 11.13 15.36 -2.39
N THR A 37 10.37 14.47 -1.74
CA THR A 37 10.85 13.70 -0.59
C THR A 37 11.12 12.23 -0.96
N LYS A 38 11.77 11.51 -0.04
CA LYS A 38 11.98 10.07 -0.13
C LYS A 38 10.68 9.27 -0.33
N TRP A 39 9.49 9.82 -0.06
CA TRP A 39 8.19 9.14 -0.26
C TRP A 39 7.89 8.70 -1.70
N LEU A 40 8.58 9.26 -2.71
CA LEU A 40 8.50 8.74 -4.07
C LEU A 40 8.93 7.28 -4.19
N ILE A 41 9.81 6.78 -3.33
CA ILE A 41 10.24 5.38 -3.35
C ILE A 41 9.04 4.43 -3.12
N ILE A 42 8.16 4.76 -2.18
CA ILE A 42 6.94 4.00 -1.87
C ILE A 42 5.96 4.10 -3.04
N LEU A 43 5.74 5.30 -3.57
CA LEU A 43 4.84 5.47 -4.71
C LEU A 43 5.32 4.70 -5.95
N ASN A 44 6.63 4.71 -6.20
CA ASN A 44 7.22 3.96 -7.31
C ASN A 44 7.01 2.46 -7.11
N PHE A 45 7.31 1.92 -5.92
CA PHE A 45 7.04 0.52 -5.61
C PHE A 45 5.56 0.16 -5.80
N LEU A 46 4.64 1.00 -5.32
CA LEU A 46 3.20 0.77 -5.49
C LEU A 46 2.83 0.70 -6.98
N LYS A 47 3.34 1.61 -7.80
CA LYS A 47 3.09 1.65 -9.25
C LYS A 47 3.70 0.46 -10.01
N GLU A 48 4.63 -0.26 -9.41
CA GLU A 48 5.19 -1.47 -10.01
C GLU A 48 4.25 -2.67 -9.94
N SER A 49 3.10 -2.60 -9.25
CA SER A 49 2.17 -3.73 -9.11
C SER A 49 1.74 -4.37 -10.43
N ASN A 50 1.74 -3.63 -11.53
CA ASN A 50 1.42 -4.12 -12.87
C ASN A 50 2.59 -4.81 -13.60
N ARG A 51 3.80 -4.76 -13.04
CA ARG A 51 5.03 -5.37 -13.58
C ARG A 51 5.29 -6.76 -13.02
N TRP A 52 4.57 -7.15 -11.96
CA TRP A 52 4.69 -8.47 -11.35
C TRP A 52 3.80 -9.45 -12.09
N ASP A 53 4.34 -10.63 -12.38
CA ASP A 53 3.59 -11.72 -13.00
C ASP A 53 2.46 -12.20 -12.10
N TYR A 54 2.69 -12.15 -10.77
CA TYR A 54 1.72 -12.51 -9.76
C TYR A 54 1.56 -11.39 -8.73
N ILE A 55 0.30 -10.97 -8.53
CA ILE A 55 -0.04 -9.86 -7.64
C ILE A 55 0.14 -10.20 -6.15
N ASP A 56 0.09 -11.48 -5.79
CA ASP A 56 0.36 -11.96 -4.43
C ASP A 56 1.85 -11.85 -4.08
N GLU A 57 2.77 -12.09 -5.02
CA GLU A 57 4.21 -11.83 -4.82
C GLU A 57 4.49 -10.35 -4.57
N TRP A 58 3.89 -9.46 -5.37
CA TRP A 58 3.92 -8.02 -5.09
C TRP A 58 3.35 -7.72 -3.71
N PHE A 59 2.24 -8.38 -3.35
CA PHE A 59 1.57 -8.17 -2.06
C PHE A 59 2.43 -8.63 -0.88
N TYR A 60 3.20 -9.70 -1.01
CA TYR A 60 4.13 -10.12 0.04
C TYR A 60 5.26 -9.11 0.25
N LYS A 61 5.87 -8.60 -0.84
CA LYS A 61 6.83 -7.50 -0.73
C LYS A 61 6.20 -6.25 -0.13
N TYR A 62 4.96 -5.96 -0.52
CA TYR A 62 4.21 -4.82 0.01
C TYR A 62 4.00 -4.92 1.53
N CYS A 63 3.69 -6.10 2.05
CA CYS A 63 3.54 -6.33 3.49
C CYS A 63 4.85 -6.06 4.24
N GLU A 64 6.01 -6.44 3.70
CA GLU A 64 7.30 -6.17 4.33
C GLU A 64 7.60 -4.66 4.41
N ILE A 65 7.23 -3.86 3.41
CA ILE A 65 7.52 -2.43 3.43
C ILE A 65 6.53 -1.59 4.25
N LEU A 66 5.50 -2.19 4.86
CA LEU A 66 4.53 -1.44 5.65
C LEU A 66 5.22 -0.72 6.80
N PRO A 67 4.83 0.53 7.12
CA PRO A 67 5.43 1.26 8.24
C PRO A 67 5.34 0.49 9.56
N GLU A 68 4.23 -0.19 9.85
CA GLU A 68 4.12 -1.05 11.04
C GLU A 68 5.21 -2.14 11.06
N SER A 69 5.41 -2.86 9.96
CA SER A 69 6.42 -3.92 9.86
C SER A 69 7.86 -3.40 10.00
N ILE A 70 8.16 -2.26 9.40
CA ILE A 70 9.51 -1.66 9.43
C ILE A 70 9.83 -1.00 10.78
N LEU A 71 8.84 -0.37 11.41
CA LEU A 71 9.03 0.38 12.66
C LEU A 71 9.01 -0.50 13.90
N GLU A 72 8.19 -1.57 13.91
CA GLU A 72 8.18 -2.56 15.00
C GLU A 72 9.53 -3.30 15.12
N GLU A 73 10.25 -3.45 14.01
CA GLU A 73 11.52 -4.15 13.97
C GLU A 73 12.71 -3.26 14.36
N THR A 74 13.44 -3.65 15.40
CA THR A 74 14.60 -2.89 15.89
C THR A 74 15.87 -3.11 15.06
N ASP A 75 16.04 -4.28 14.44
CA ASP A 75 17.18 -4.61 13.57
C ASP A 75 16.76 -5.64 12.49
N PHE A 76 17.11 -5.38 11.23
CA PHE A 76 16.84 -6.28 10.10
C PHE A 76 17.43 -7.69 10.32
N LYS A 77 18.54 -7.79 11.05
CA LYS A 77 19.25 -9.05 11.28
C LYS A 77 18.75 -9.86 12.47
N SER A 78 18.01 -9.28 13.40
CA SER A 78 17.48 -10.05 14.53
C SER A 78 16.41 -11.06 14.10
N ASN A 79 15.70 -10.77 13.01
CA ASN A 79 14.61 -11.58 12.46
C ASN A 79 14.78 -11.83 10.95
N SER A 80 15.99 -12.18 10.50
CA SER A 80 16.30 -12.32 9.06
C SER A 80 15.48 -13.40 8.32
N GLU A 81 14.78 -14.29 9.03
CA GLU A 81 13.87 -15.28 8.43
C GLU A 81 12.50 -14.66 8.05
N ASP A 82 12.16 -13.50 8.62
CA ASP A 82 10.90 -12.80 8.39
C ASP A 82 10.96 -11.84 7.19
N TRP A 83 12.17 -11.51 6.72
CA TRP A 83 12.42 -10.65 5.56
C TRP A 83 12.83 -11.46 4.32
N LYS A 84 11.93 -11.59 3.34
CA LYS A 84 12.12 -12.42 2.14
C LYS A 84 12.18 -11.60 0.85
N TYR A 85 11.58 -10.42 0.83
CA TYR A 85 11.36 -9.66 -0.41
C TYR A 85 12.09 -8.32 -0.46
N ILE A 86 12.54 -7.79 0.68
CA ILE A 86 13.36 -6.57 0.74
C ILE A 86 14.79 -6.86 1.16
N THR A 87 15.70 -6.04 0.66
CA THR A 87 17.11 -6.03 1.06
C THR A 87 17.33 -5.24 2.34
N ILE A 88 18.48 -5.43 2.99
CA ILE A 88 18.86 -4.65 4.18
C ILE A 88 19.03 -3.16 3.85
N GLU A 89 19.46 -2.84 2.63
CA GLU A 89 19.55 -1.47 2.13
C GLU A 89 18.15 -0.85 1.99
N GLU A 90 17.21 -1.53 1.34
CA GLU A 90 15.82 -1.08 1.23
C GLU A 90 15.18 -0.89 2.62
N PHE A 91 15.37 -1.85 3.54
CA PHE A 91 14.87 -1.74 4.92
C PHE A 91 15.37 -0.47 5.60
N LYS A 92 16.68 -0.18 5.50
CA LYS A 92 17.27 1.03 6.10
C LYS A 92 16.69 2.31 5.48
N GLU A 93 16.49 2.33 4.17
CA GLU A 93 15.89 3.48 3.49
C GLU A 93 14.44 3.73 3.94
N TYR A 94 13.63 2.67 4.05
CA TYR A 94 12.27 2.78 4.56
C TYR A 94 12.24 3.18 6.03
N LYS A 95 13.08 2.57 6.87
CA LYS A 95 13.15 2.90 8.30
C LYS A 95 13.55 4.35 8.52
N GLU A 96 14.58 4.83 7.82
CA GLU A 96 14.99 6.22 7.89
C GLU A 96 13.88 7.17 7.41
N LEU A 97 13.16 6.82 6.34
CA LEU A 97 12.03 7.61 5.85
C LEU A 97 10.91 7.70 6.91
N TYR A 98 10.55 6.57 7.51
CA TYR A 98 9.44 6.48 8.44
C TYR A 98 9.76 7.14 9.79
N ASP A 99 10.96 6.95 10.33
CA ASP A 99 11.39 7.56 11.61
C ASP A 99 11.47 9.09 11.53
N ASN A 100 11.83 9.64 10.37
CA ASN A 100 12.10 11.08 10.22
C ASN A 100 10.95 11.88 9.61
N SER A 101 9.83 11.23 9.26
CA SER A 101 8.70 11.89 8.61
C SER A 101 7.54 12.11 9.57
N LYS A 102 7.08 13.36 9.66
CA LYS A 102 5.84 13.71 10.37
C LYS A 102 4.55 13.17 9.72
N TYR A 103 4.65 12.59 8.53
CA TYR A 103 3.51 12.04 7.76
C TYR A 103 3.40 10.52 7.86
N THR A 104 4.25 9.87 8.65
CA THR A 104 4.32 8.41 8.73
C THR A 104 3.01 7.80 9.20
N GLU A 105 2.33 8.39 10.17
CA GLU A 105 1.04 7.88 10.67
C GLU A 105 -0.06 7.94 9.61
N GLU A 106 -0.16 9.06 8.88
CA GLU A 106 -1.14 9.22 7.82
C GLU A 106 -0.83 8.32 6.62
N ILE A 107 0.44 8.21 6.23
CA ILE A 107 0.85 7.30 5.16
C ILE A 107 0.65 5.84 5.58
N ASN A 108 0.93 5.47 6.82
CA ASN A 108 0.65 4.12 7.32
C ASN A 108 -0.84 3.81 7.25
N SER A 109 -1.68 4.74 7.71
CA SER A 109 -3.14 4.62 7.59
C SER A 109 -3.56 4.44 6.14
N LEU A 110 -2.88 5.14 5.23
CA LEU A 110 -3.11 4.98 3.81
C LEU A 110 -2.74 3.53 3.35
N MET A 111 -1.52 3.12 3.63
CA MET A 111 -1.04 1.78 3.27
C MET A 111 -1.94 0.67 3.86
N ILE A 112 -2.35 0.75 5.12
CA ILE A 112 -3.24 -0.25 5.74
C ILE A 112 -4.55 -0.45 4.96
N HIS A 113 -5.14 0.61 4.39
CA HIS A 113 -6.35 0.44 3.57
C HIS A 113 -6.07 -0.23 2.22
N ILE A 114 -4.91 0.02 1.59
CA ILE A 114 -4.46 -0.76 0.42
C ILE A 114 -4.29 -2.22 0.82
N HIS A 115 -3.62 -2.47 1.94
CA HIS A 115 -3.41 -3.80 2.49
C HIS A 115 -4.73 -4.57 2.65
N GLN A 116 -5.70 -3.96 3.33
CA GLN A 116 -7.00 -4.56 3.58
C GLN A 116 -7.76 -4.82 2.27
N MET A 117 -7.76 -3.86 1.34
CA MET A 117 -8.43 -4.03 0.05
C MET A 117 -7.84 -5.21 -0.74
N VAL A 118 -6.51 -5.27 -0.87
CA VAL A 118 -5.83 -6.32 -1.63
C VAL A 118 -5.98 -7.68 -0.94
N SER A 119 -5.76 -7.78 0.37
CA SER A 119 -5.90 -9.04 1.10
C SER A 119 -7.32 -9.62 1.02
N ILE A 120 -8.36 -8.77 1.12
CA ILE A 120 -9.74 -9.20 0.93
C ILE A 120 -9.92 -9.79 -0.48
N GLU A 121 -9.46 -9.08 -1.51
CA GLU A 121 -9.64 -9.48 -2.91
C GLU A 121 -8.82 -10.73 -3.29
N LEU A 122 -7.66 -10.95 -2.67
CA LEU A 122 -6.81 -12.12 -2.93
C LEU A 122 -7.26 -13.37 -2.16
N TYR A 123 -7.61 -13.22 -0.89
CA TYR A 123 -7.69 -14.37 0.03
C TYR A 123 -9.10 -14.63 0.56
N THR A 124 -10.10 -13.82 0.20
CA THR A 124 -11.49 -14.05 0.65
C THR A 124 -12.32 -14.71 -0.45
N ASP A 125 -12.61 -16.01 -0.30
CA ASP A 125 -13.57 -16.71 -1.15
C ASP A 125 -15.02 -16.37 -0.73
N SER A 126 -15.53 -15.22 -1.17
CA SER A 126 -16.87 -14.75 -0.82
C SER A 126 -17.59 -14.04 -1.96
N LYS A 127 -18.88 -14.39 -2.15
CA LYS A 127 -19.80 -13.66 -3.04
C LYS A 127 -19.98 -12.17 -2.68
N LYS A 128 -19.49 -11.75 -1.50
CA LYS A 128 -19.57 -10.37 -1.00
C LYS A 128 -18.22 -9.63 -1.04
N ILE A 129 -17.17 -10.20 -1.65
CA ILE A 129 -15.81 -9.65 -1.66
C ILE A 129 -15.77 -8.15 -2.01
N SER A 130 -16.39 -7.76 -3.14
CA SER A 130 -16.43 -6.36 -3.59
C SER A 130 -17.13 -5.42 -2.60
N LYS A 131 -18.09 -5.93 -1.81
CA LYS A 131 -18.79 -5.11 -0.80
C LYS A 131 -17.87 -4.82 0.39
N ILE A 132 -17.08 -5.80 0.80
CA ILE A 132 -16.16 -5.68 1.94
C ILE A 132 -14.97 -4.81 1.52
N SER A 133 -14.34 -5.12 0.38
CA SER A 133 -13.21 -4.33 -0.13
C SER A 133 -13.61 -2.89 -0.50
N PHE A 134 -14.83 -2.66 -1.00
CA PHE A 134 -15.32 -1.31 -1.25
C PHE A 134 -15.50 -0.49 0.04
N ALA A 135 -15.85 -1.13 1.16
CA ALA A 135 -15.95 -0.41 2.43
C ALA A 135 -14.59 0.15 2.86
N GLU A 136 -13.51 -0.61 2.64
CA GLU A 136 -12.14 -0.15 2.90
C GLU A 136 -11.68 0.92 1.90
N TYR A 137 -11.91 0.70 0.59
CA TYR A 137 -11.68 1.73 -0.43
C TYR A 137 -12.42 3.04 -0.14
N SER A 138 -13.64 2.98 0.38
CA SER A 138 -14.43 4.17 0.69
C SER A 138 -13.88 4.97 1.88
N LYS A 139 -13.20 4.32 2.83
CA LYS A 139 -12.47 5.03 3.90
C LYS A 139 -11.28 5.80 3.32
N TYR A 140 -10.63 5.22 2.30
CA TYR A 140 -9.51 5.79 1.55
C TYR A 140 -9.80 7.14 0.91
N ILE A 141 -11.02 7.28 0.40
CA ILE A 141 -11.48 8.49 -0.27
C ILE A 141 -11.46 9.72 0.66
N LYS A 142 -11.52 9.53 1.99
CA LYS A 142 -11.57 10.62 2.97
C LYS A 142 -10.27 11.42 3.10
N PHE A 143 -9.16 10.87 2.61
CA PHE A 143 -7.84 11.51 2.69
C PHE A 143 -7.58 12.51 1.55
N ILE A 144 -8.48 12.59 0.55
CA ILE A 144 -8.48 13.65 -0.48
C ILE A 144 -9.30 14.85 0.00
#